data_AF-R7WC13-F1
#
_entry.id   AF-R7WC13-F1
#
_cell.length_a   1.000
_cell.length_b   1.000
_cell.length_c   1.000
_cell.angle_alpha   90.00
_cell.angle_beta   90.00
_cell.angle_gamma   90.00
#
_symmetry.space_group_name_H-M   'P 1'
#
loop_
_entity.id
_entity.type
_entity.pdbx_description
1 polymer ?
#
loop_
_entity_poly.entity_id
_entity_poly.type
_entity_poly.pdbx_seq_one_letter_code
_entity_poly.pdbx_strand_id
1 'polypeptide(L)'
;MEEIRISSPQPRSCPVPCCLELFMAASFGDHERLQQLLSPGMALASAEAGDSAALVGTTEENSLLHVVATDGDGHGYLKSAKVIHGKAHRLLLARNRHGDTPLHCAARAGNRHMISCLIELAAGDGMARAMVGVQNEDGRTALHEVIGSDDMQMVQALMAHDKELARVDASDGTSPLFLAISLGHHRIARWLHEFDKELSYSGNHGQNALHAAVLHDKTSKT
;
A
#
# COMPACT_ATOMS: atom_id res chain seq x y z
N MET A 1 37.43 33.09 34.31
CA MET A 1 37.43 31.62 34.46
C MET A 1 35.98 31.19 34.36
N GLU A 2 35.56 30.85 33.15
CA GLU A 2 34.19 30.46 32.82
C GLU A 2 34.02 28.97 33.12
N GLU A 3 33.12 28.63 34.05
CA GLU A 3 32.76 27.24 34.33
C GLU A 3 31.87 26.69 33.22
N ILE A 4 32.42 25.76 32.46
CA ILE A 4 31.71 24.96 31.46
C ILE A 4 30.76 24.01 32.21
N ARG A 5 29.47 24.35 32.26
CA ARG A 5 28.42 23.40 32.68
C ARG A 5 28.32 22.30 31.63
N ILE A 6 28.93 21.16 31.93
CA ILE A 6 28.76 19.92 31.18
C ILE A 6 27.31 19.46 31.44
N SER A 7 26.43 19.72 30.45
CA SER A 7 25.05 19.26 30.45
C SER A 7 25.04 17.74 30.36
N SER A 8 24.52 17.07 31.40
CA SER A 8 24.36 15.62 31.44
C SER A 8 23.50 15.14 30.26
N PRO A 9 23.88 14.09 29.52
CA PRO A 9 23.01 13.51 28.50
C PRO A 9 21.81 12.89 29.21
N GLN A 10 20.63 13.49 29.01
CA GLN A 10 19.36 12.90 29.43
C GLN A 10 19.26 11.48 28.83
N PRO A 11 18.85 10.47 29.61
CA PRO A 11 18.71 9.12 29.10
C PRO A 11 17.66 9.13 27.99
N ARG A 12 18.06 8.71 26.77
CA ARG A 12 17.15 8.45 25.66
C ARG A 12 16.31 7.21 26.03
N SER A 13 15.24 7.41 26.80
CA SER A 13 14.23 6.39 27.02
C SER A 13 13.37 6.31 25.77
N CYS A 14 13.68 5.39 24.86
CA CYS A 14 12.72 4.98 23.83
C CYS A 14 11.46 4.43 24.52
N PRO A 15 10.25 4.93 24.22
CA PRO A 15 9.02 4.51 24.89
C PRO A 15 8.46 3.26 24.20
N VAL A 16 9.09 2.11 24.45
CA VAL A 16 8.66 0.79 23.94
C VAL A 16 7.17 0.43 24.22
N PRO A 17 6.50 0.90 25.31
CA PRO A 17 5.08 0.60 25.53
C PRO A 17 4.12 1.35 24.59
N CYS A 18 4.44 2.61 24.25
CA CYS A 18 3.54 3.44 23.46
C CYS A 18 3.45 2.99 22.00
N CYS A 19 4.55 2.48 21.43
CA CYS A 19 4.55 1.96 20.07
C CYS A 19 3.65 0.72 19.94
N LEU A 20 3.77 -0.26 20.86
CA LEU A 20 2.94 -1.47 20.80
C LEU A 20 1.45 -1.14 20.96
N GLU A 21 1.07 -0.28 21.90
CA GLU A 21 -0.34 0.14 22.07
C GLU A 21 -0.89 0.85 20.84
N LEU A 22 -0.07 1.70 20.20
CA LEU A 22 -0.45 2.41 18.97
C LEU A 22 -0.71 1.44 17.81
N PHE A 23 0.16 0.44 17.66
CA PHE A 23 0.03 -0.60 16.64
C PHE A 23 -1.15 -1.54 16.92
N MET A 24 -1.38 -1.94 18.17
CA MET A 24 -2.57 -2.70 18.54
C MET A 24 -3.85 -1.91 18.26
N ALA A 25 -3.91 -0.64 18.63
CA ALA A 25 -5.08 0.21 18.35
C ALA A 25 -5.35 0.34 16.83
N ALA A 26 -4.29 0.46 16.02
CA ALA A 26 -4.38 0.41 14.56
C ALA A 26 -4.90 -0.95 14.05
N SER A 27 -4.38 -2.05 14.59
CA SER A 27 -4.74 -3.41 14.19
C SER A 27 -6.20 -3.76 14.51
N PHE A 28 -6.78 -3.14 15.55
CA PHE A 28 -8.18 -3.34 15.93
C PHE A 28 -9.14 -2.26 15.37
N GLY A 29 -8.62 -1.28 14.60
CA GLY A 29 -9.45 -0.19 14.08
C GLY A 29 -10.02 0.74 15.17
N ASP A 30 -9.37 0.80 16.34
CA ASP A 30 -9.77 1.64 17.47
C ASP A 30 -9.31 3.10 17.25
N HIS A 31 -10.09 3.79 16.41
CA HIS A 31 -9.86 5.19 16.06
C HIS A 31 -9.88 6.15 17.25
N GLU A 32 -10.68 5.88 18.28
CA GLU A 32 -10.76 6.69 19.50
C GLU A 32 -9.45 6.58 20.30
N ARG A 33 -8.96 5.35 20.49
CA ARG A 33 -7.69 5.10 21.16
C ARG A 33 -6.52 5.67 20.36
N LEU A 34 -6.52 5.51 19.03
CA LEU A 34 -5.52 6.14 18.16
C LEU A 34 -5.53 7.66 18.29
N GLN A 35 -6.70 8.30 18.30
CA GLN A 35 -6.80 9.76 18.43
C GLN A 35 -6.28 10.26 19.78
N GLN A 36 -6.51 9.51 20.87
CA GLN A 36 -5.95 9.81 22.19
C GLN A 36 -4.44 9.65 22.23
N LEU A 37 -3.91 8.57 21.65
CA LEU A 37 -2.47 8.30 21.63
C LEU A 37 -1.71 9.27 20.72
N LEU A 38 -2.29 9.68 19.59
CA LEU A 38 -1.74 10.66 18.65
C LEU A 38 -1.95 12.14 19.08
N SER A 39 -2.22 12.38 20.36
CA SER A 39 -2.36 13.72 20.93
C SER A 39 -1.03 14.50 20.94
N PRO A 40 -1.04 15.86 21.03
CA PRO A 40 0.07 16.74 20.61
C PRO A 40 1.42 16.57 21.32
N GLY A 41 1.53 15.69 22.31
CA GLY A 41 2.77 15.37 23.01
C GLY A 41 3.62 14.28 22.33
N MET A 42 3.08 13.52 21.37
CA MET A 42 3.87 12.58 20.57
C MET A 42 4.59 13.34 19.45
N ALA A 43 5.91 13.46 19.58
CA ALA A 43 6.78 13.90 18.50
C ALA A 43 6.77 12.85 17.37
N LEU A 44 5.76 12.90 16.50
CA LEU A 44 5.82 12.35 15.13
C LEU A 44 6.84 13.11 14.26
N ALA A 45 7.41 14.19 14.81
CA ALA A 45 8.41 15.08 14.24
C ALA A 45 9.81 14.72 14.77
N SER A 46 10.39 13.67 14.21
CA SER A 46 11.80 13.69 13.80
C SER A 46 11.93 12.69 12.66
N ALA A 47 11.48 13.13 11.49
CA ALA A 47 11.70 12.47 10.22
C ALA A 47 12.24 13.54 9.28
N GLU A 48 13.41 14.06 9.62
CA GLU A 48 14.23 14.74 8.63
C GLU A 48 14.77 13.67 7.68
N ALA A 49 14.66 13.98 6.39
CA ALA A 49 15.20 13.28 5.23
C ALA A 49 16.07 12.04 5.51
N GLY A 50 15.50 10.85 5.30
CA GLY A 50 16.28 9.62 5.12
C GLY A 50 15.91 8.45 6.03
N ASP A 51 15.34 8.70 7.21
CA ASP A 51 15.07 7.62 8.16
C ASP A 51 13.58 7.22 8.19
N SER A 52 13.30 6.05 7.60
CA SER A 52 12.03 5.30 7.71
C SER A 52 11.68 4.90 9.15
N ALA A 53 12.51 5.24 10.14
CA ALA A 53 12.50 4.67 11.49
C ALA A 53 11.44 5.21 12.46
N ALA A 54 10.70 6.28 12.15
CA ALA A 54 9.86 6.94 13.15
C ALA A 54 8.56 6.18 13.51
N LEU A 55 8.16 5.17 12.74
CA LEU A 55 6.91 4.40 12.98
C LEU A 55 7.05 2.92 12.59
N VAL A 56 8.23 2.33 12.76
CA VAL A 56 8.49 0.90 12.48
C VAL A 56 8.14 0.07 13.71
N GLY A 57 6.94 -0.50 13.75
CA GLY A 57 6.48 -1.32 14.88
C GLY A 57 6.25 -2.79 14.57
N THR A 58 6.54 -3.24 13.34
CA THR A 58 6.33 -4.63 12.92
C THR A 58 7.59 -5.21 12.29
N THR A 59 7.65 -6.54 12.20
CA THR A 59 8.73 -7.29 11.53
C THR A 59 8.89 -6.95 10.05
N GLU A 60 7.94 -6.21 9.47
CA GLU A 60 7.95 -5.83 8.06
C GLU A 60 8.23 -4.33 7.83
N GLU A 61 8.63 -3.61 8.88
CA GLU A 61 8.78 -2.14 8.82
C GLU A 61 7.50 -1.41 8.42
N ASN A 62 6.34 -2.03 8.66
CA ASN A 62 5.05 -1.42 8.38
C ASN A 62 4.84 -0.19 9.26
N SER A 63 4.46 0.92 8.62
CA SER A 63 3.90 2.07 9.31
C SER A 63 2.49 1.76 9.84
N LEU A 64 1.95 2.60 10.73
CA LEU A 64 0.57 2.47 11.21
C LEU A 64 -0.45 2.41 10.06
N LEU A 65 -0.23 3.18 9.00
CA LEU A 65 -1.15 3.22 7.87
C LEU A 65 -1.11 1.92 7.06
N HIS A 66 0.04 1.24 6.98
CA HIS A 66 0.12 -0.10 6.38
C HIS A 66 -0.67 -1.12 7.18
N VAL A 67 -0.59 -1.08 8.51
CA VAL A 67 -1.32 -2.01 9.39
C VAL A 67 -2.82 -1.80 9.28
N VAL A 68 -3.29 -0.54 9.41
CA VAL A 68 -4.72 -0.22 9.21
C VAL A 68 -5.18 -0.62 7.81
N ALA A 69 -4.34 -0.43 6.80
CA ALA A 69 -4.67 -0.78 5.42
C ALA A 69 -4.77 -2.31 5.19
N THR A 70 -4.01 -3.11 5.93
CA THR A 70 -3.99 -4.57 5.82
C THR A 70 -5.14 -5.21 6.60
N ASP A 71 -5.39 -4.73 7.82
CA ASP A 71 -6.26 -5.43 8.79
C ASP A 71 -7.76 -5.30 8.50
N GLY A 72 -8.19 -4.31 7.72
CA GLY A 72 -9.56 -4.28 7.21
C GLY A 72 -10.04 -2.95 6.64
N ASP A 73 -11.28 -2.96 6.14
CA ASP A 73 -11.95 -1.81 5.53
C ASP A 73 -13.26 -1.39 6.24
N GLY A 74 -13.49 -1.91 7.45
CA GLY A 74 -14.60 -1.52 8.30
C GLY A 74 -14.53 -0.06 8.75
N HIS A 75 -15.66 0.48 9.18
CA HIS A 75 -15.80 1.90 9.56
C HIS A 75 -14.77 2.38 10.61
N GLY A 76 -14.37 1.51 11.55
CA GLY A 76 -13.30 1.80 12.51
C GLY A 76 -11.96 2.04 11.82
N TYR A 77 -11.53 1.13 10.94
CA TYR A 77 -10.30 1.24 10.17
C TYR A 77 -10.29 2.46 9.24
N LEU A 78 -11.39 2.75 8.56
CA LEU A 78 -11.48 3.94 7.70
C LEU A 78 -11.31 5.24 8.51
N LYS A 79 -11.91 5.32 9.70
CA LYS A 79 -11.70 6.45 10.61
C LYS A 79 -10.26 6.50 11.12
N SER A 80 -9.68 5.36 11.48
CA SER A 80 -8.27 5.26 11.90
C SER A 80 -7.34 5.79 10.81
N ALA A 81 -7.56 5.42 9.54
CA ALA A 81 -6.79 5.92 8.40
C ALA A 81 -6.89 7.45 8.28
N LYS A 82 -8.09 8.03 8.44
CA LYS A 82 -8.31 9.48 8.44
C LYS A 82 -7.60 10.20 9.60
N VAL A 83 -7.66 9.62 10.81
CA VAL A 83 -6.97 10.17 11.99
C VAL A 83 -5.45 10.16 11.78
N ILE A 84 -4.91 9.05 11.27
CA ILE A 84 -3.47 8.91 10.99
C ILE A 84 -3.05 9.90 9.90
N HIS A 85 -3.82 10.02 8.82
CA HIS A 85 -3.56 10.98 7.74
C HIS A 85 -3.55 12.43 8.22
N GLY A 86 -4.55 12.84 9.00
CA GLY A 86 -4.61 14.21 9.54
C GLY A 86 -3.44 14.58 10.47
N LYS A 87 -2.74 13.58 11.04
CA LYS A 87 -1.54 13.78 11.86
C LYS A 87 -0.24 13.63 11.06
N ALA A 88 -0.23 12.74 10.08
CA ALA A 88 0.96 12.35 9.32
C ALA A 88 0.61 12.00 7.87
N HIS A 89 0.25 13.01 7.07
CA HIS A 89 -0.11 12.86 5.64
C HIS A 89 0.98 12.15 4.81
N ARG A 90 2.26 12.34 5.16
CA ARG A 90 3.41 11.68 4.52
C ARG A 90 3.34 10.14 4.52
N LEU A 91 2.55 9.53 5.42
CA LEU A 91 2.44 8.09 5.52
C LEU A 91 1.73 7.43 4.34
N LEU A 92 0.97 8.20 3.54
CA LEU A 92 0.37 7.69 2.29
C LEU A 92 1.41 7.15 1.31
N LEU A 93 2.61 7.73 1.31
CA LEU A 93 3.73 7.35 0.44
C LEU A 93 4.85 6.62 1.19
N ALA A 94 4.64 6.31 2.47
CA ALA A 94 5.61 5.52 3.24
C ALA A 94 5.78 4.16 2.58
N ARG A 95 7.02 3.65 2.60
CA ARG A 95 7.36 2.33 2.08
C ARG A 95 7.77 1.42 3.23
N ASN A 96 7.25 0.20 3.26
CA ASN A 96 7.68 -0.84 4.19
C ASN A 96 8.95 -1.55 3.67
N ARG A 97 9.37 -2.65 4.33
CA ARG A 97 10.58 -3.40 3.95
C ARG A 97 10.59 -3.98 2.54
N HIS A 98 9.41 -4.13 1.93
CA HIS A 98 9.23 -4.67 0.57
C HIS A 98 9.00 -3.55 -0.45
N GLY A 99 9.14 -2.29 -0.01
CA GLY A 99 8.80 -1.13 -0.81
C GLY A 99 7.29 -0.93 -1.02
N ASP A 100 6.44 -1.71 -0.37
CA ASP A 100 4.99 -1.55 -0.47
C ASP A 100 4.57 -0.24 0.19
N THR A 101 3.60 0.44 -0.42
CA THR A 101 2.88 1.55 0.21
C THR A 101 1.61 1.03 0.90
N PRO A 102 0.94 1.81 1.76
CA PRO A 102 -0.32 1.37 2.36
C PRO A 102 -1.38 0.98 1.32
N LEU A 103 -1.34 1.58 0.12
CA LEU A 103 -2.22 1.22 -0.99
C LEU A 103 -1.93 -0.21 -1.52
N HIS A 104 -0.67 -0.63 -1.60
CA HIS A 104 -0.31 -2.01 -1.97
C HIS A 104 -0.83 -3.01 -0.94
N CYS A 105 -0.68 -2.70 0.34
CA CYS A 105 -1.22 -3.53 1.43
C CYS A 105 -2.75 -3.65 1.36
N ALA A 106 -3.46 -2.55 1.16
CA ALA A 106 -4.92 -2.56 1.00
C ALA A 106 -5.36 -3.35 -0.24
N ALA A 107 -4.65 -3.19 -1.36
CA ALA A 107 -4.89 -3.92 -2.60
C ALA A 107 -4.72 -5.43 -2.43
N ARG A 108 -3.64 -5.84 -1.77
CA ARG A 108 -3.32 -7.25 -1.49
C ARG A 108 -4.31 -7.89 -0.51
N ALA A 109 -4.76 -7.13 0.49
CA ALA A 109 -5.77 -7.58 1.45
C ALA A 109 -7.20 -7.62 0.84
N GLY A 110 -7.40 -6.98 -0.31
CA GLY A 110 -8.71 -6.86 -0.96
C GLY A 110 -9.67 -5.88 -0.26
N ASN A 111 -9.11 -4.92 0.47
CA ASN A 111 -9.83 -3.94 1.28
C ASN A 111 -10.36 -2.79 0.42
N ARG A 112 -11.40 -3.05 -0.39
CA ARG A 112 -11.95 -2.10 -1.37
C ARG A 112 -12.29 -0.74 -0.76
N HIS A 113 -12.98 -0.69 0.39
CA HIS A 113 -13.37 0.59 0.98
C HIS A 113 -12.17 1.37 1.51
N MET A 114 -11.11 0.67 1.94
CA MET A 114 -9.85 1.27 2.34
C MET A 114 -9.11 1.88 1.15
N ILE A 115 -9.06 1.19 0.00
CA ILE A 115 -8.46 1.72 -1.24
C ILE A 115 -9.14 3.03 -1.63
N SER A 116 -10.47 3.06 -1.69
CA SER A 116 -11.21 4.30 -1.99
C SER A 116 -10.89 5.41 -0.98
N CYS A 117 -10.87 5.09 0.31
CA CYS A 117 -10.53 6.06 1.35
C CYS A 117 -9.10 6.60 1.21
N LEU A 118 -8.10 5.75 0.95
CA LEU A 118 -6.71 6.18 0.76
C LEU A 118 -6.57 7.07 -0.47
N ILE A 119 -7.24 6.74 -1.57
CA ILE A 119 -7.20 7.54 -2.79
C ILE A 119 -7.90 8.90 -2.59
N GLU A 120 -9.03 8.93 -1.89
CA GLU A 120 -9.71 10.19 -1.52
C GLU A 120 -8.81 11.09 -0.67
N LEU A 121 -8.12 10.52 0.32
CA LEU A 121 -7.17 11.25 1.16
C LEU A 121 -5.99 11.78 0.33
N ALA A 122 -5.43 10.96 -0.54
CA ALA A 122 -4.34 11.36 -1.44
C ALA A 122 -4.79 12.39 -2.49
N ALA A 123 -6.05 12.35 -2.93
CA ALA A 123 -6.62 13.32 -3.87
C ALA A 123 -6.79 14.69 -3.22
N GLY A 124 -7.18 14.72 -1.93
CA GLY A 124 -7.23 15.94 -1.13
C GLY A 124 -5.88 16.66 -1.04
N ASP A 125 -4.79 15.89 -1.01
CA ASP A 125 -3.42 16.42 -0.97
C ASP A 125 -2.78 16.58 -2.36
N GLY A 126 -3.52 16.31 -3.45
CA GLY A 126 -3.02 16.40 -4.82
C GLY A 126 -1.98 15.34 -5.22
N MET A 127 -1.82 14.28 -4.41
CA MET A 127 -0.82 13.22 -4.60
C MET A 127 -1.40 11.89 -5.09
N ALA A 128 -2.70 11.80 -5.38
CA ALA A 128 -3.35 10.56 -5.78
C ALA A 128 -2.65 9.84 -6.94
N ARG A 129 -2.31 10.55 -8.02
CA ARG A 129 -1.60 9.96 -9.17
C ARG A 129 -0.20 9.45 -8.80
N ALA A 130 0.53 10.26 -8.03
CA ALA A 130 1.85 9.87 -7.55
C ALA A 130 1.79 8.63 -6.66
N MET A 131 0.75 8.49 -5.82
CA MET A 131 0.55 7.36 -4.92
C MET A 131 0.18 6.07 -5.64
N VAL A 132 -0.76 6.10 -6.61
CA VAL A 132 -1.20 4.89 -7.32
C VAL A 132 -0.13 4.35 -8.27
N GLY A 133 0.74 5.21 -8.80
CA GLY A 133 1.83 4.84 -9.70
C GLY A 133 3.11 4.35 -9.01
N VAL A 134 3.16 4.36 -7.67
CA VAL A 134 4.33 3.83 -6.94
C VAL A 134 4.47 2.34 -7.22
N GLN A 135 5.69 1.91 -7.51
CA GLN A 135 6.05 0.50 -7.60
C GLN A 135 6.74 0.05 -6.32
N ASN A 136 6.45 -1.15 -5.84
CA ASN A 136 7.17 -1.80 -4.74
C ASN A 136 8.55 -2.35 -5.21
N GLU A 137 9.27 -3.09 -4.36
CA GLU A 137 10.58 -3.65 -4.73
C GLU A 137 10.53 -4.67 -5.86
N ASP A 138 9.40 -5.35 -6.04
CA ASP A 138 9.16 -6.25 -7.17
C ASP A 138 8.77 -5.49 -8.46
N GLY A 139 8.79 -4.16 -8.45
CA GLY A 139 8.32 -3.33 -9.56
C GLY A 139 6.80 -3.35 -9.74
N ARG A 140 6.05 -3.96 -8.82
CA ARG A 140 4.59 -4.08 -8.90
C ARG A 140 3.94 -2.79 -8.41
N THR A 141 2.94 -2.34 -9.15
CA THR A 141 2.03 -1.28 -8.71
C THR A 141 0.85 -1.85 -7.93
N ALA A 142 0.08 -1.00 -7.25
CA ALA A 142 -1.18 -1.39 -6.61
C ALA A 142 -2.17 -2.08 -7.57
N LEU A 143 -2.10 -1.79 -8.89
CA LEU A 143 -2.91 -2.48 -9.89
C LEU A 143 -2.58 -3.97 -9.99
N HIS A 144 -1.29 -4.34 -9.93
CA HIS A 144 -0.87 -5.74 -9.97
C HIS A 144 -1.40 -6.52 -8.77
N GLU A 145 -1.37 -5.89 -7.59
CA GLU A 145 -1.87 -6.48 -6.34
C GLU A 145 -3.39 -6.73 -6.38
N VAL A 146 -4.20 -5.78 -6.90
CA VAL A 146 -5.65 -6.00 -7.01
C VAL A 146 -6.04 -7.02 -8.09
N ILE A 147 -5.20 -7.20 -9.12
CA ILE A 147 -5.43 -8.27 -10.09
C ILE A 147 -5.27 -9.63 -9.42
N GLY A 148 -4.39 -9.74 -8.41
CA GLY A 148 -4.22 -10.93 -7.59
C GLY A 148 -5.47 -11.34 -6.79
N SER A 149 -6.36 -10.40 -6.45
CA SER A 149 -7.55 -10.64 -5.63
C SER A 149 -8.84 -10.93 -6.42
N ASP A 150 -8.78 -11.00 -7.76
CA ASP A 150 -9.91 -11.21 -8.68
C ASP A 150 -11.10 -10.22 -8.52
N ASP A 151 -10.87 -9.05 -7.94
CA ASP A 151 -11.94 -8.05 -7.78
C ASP A 151 -11.89 -6.99 -8.90
N MET A 152 -12.75 -7.21 -9.88
CA MET A 152 -12.97 -6.29 -11.01
C MET A 152 -13.31 -4.85 -10.55
N GLN A 153 -14.01 -4.68 -9.43
CA GLN A 153 -14.44 -3.36 -8.96
C GLN A 153 -13.25 -2.56 -8.43
N MET A 154 -12.30 -3.23 -7.76
CA MET A 154 -11.06 -2.60 -7.30
C MET A 154 -10.16 -2.19 -8.47
N VAL A 155 -10.05 -3.05 -9.49
CA VAL A 155 -9.34 -2.73 -10.74
C VAL A 155 -9.90 -1.48 -11.40
N GLN A 156 -11.23 -1.41 -11.55
CA GLN A 156 -11.90 -0.25 -12.12
C GLN A 156 -11.73 1.01 -11.28
N ALA A 157 -11.79 0.90 -9.96
CA ALA A 157 -11.59 2.03 -9.05
C ALA A 157 -10.18 2.63 -9.20
N LEU A 158 -9.13 1.80 -9.19
CA LEU A 158 -7.75 2.29 -9.37
C LEU A 158 -7.54 2.93 -10.74
N MET A 159 -8.01 2.28 -11.81
CA MET A 159 -7.84 2.78 -13.18
C MET A 159 -8.70 4.02 -13.50
N ALA A 160 -9.74 4.29 -12.72
CA ALA A 160 -10.49 5.55 -12.83
C ALA A 160 -9.63 6.76 -12.44
N HIS A 161 -8.63 6.57 -11.57
CA HIS A 161 -7.72 7.62 -11.13
C HIS A 161 -6.46 7.72 -11.99
N ASP A 162 -5.91 6.59 -12.41
CA ASP A 162 -4.83 6.58 -13.40
C ASP A 162 -4.90 5.36 -14.33
N LYS A 163 -5.19 5.64 -15.60
CA LYS A 163 -5.30 4.63 -16.66
C LYS A 163 -3.95 4.08 -17.10
N GLU A 164 -2.88 4.84 -16.90
CA GLU A 164 -1.53 4.44 -17.31
C GLU A 164 -1.00 3.26 -16.48
N LEU A 165 -1.62 2.96 -15.34
CA LEU A 165 -1.27 1.80 -14.51
C LEU A 165 -1.34 0.48 -15.28
N ALA A 166 -2.24 0.36 -16.27
CA ALA A 166 -2.36 -0.85 -17.09
C ALA A 166 -1.17 -1.07 -18.04
N ARG A 167 -0.34 -0.04 -18.27
CA ARG A 167 0.86 -0.09 -19.12
C ARG A 167 2.16 -0.27 -18.33
N VAL A 168 2.10 -0.22 -17.00
CA VAL A 168 3.27 -0.40 -16.16
C VAL A 168 3.50 -1.89 -15.98
N ASP A 169 4.63 -2.39 -16.46
CA ASP A 169 5.04 -3.78 -16.23
C ASP A 169 5.79 -3.90 -14.90
N ALA A 170 5.68 -5.06 -14.26
CA ALA A 170 6.48 -5.40 -13.09
C ALA A 170 7.96 -5.59 -13.44
N SER A 171 8.84 -5.67 -12.44
CA SER A 171 10.30 -5.77 -12.65
C SER A 171 10.73 -7.02 -13.43
N ASP A 172 9.93 -8.08 -13.38
CA ASP A 172 10.14 -9.33 -14.12
C ASP A 172 9.62 -9.28 -15.57
N GLY A 173 9.11 -8.12 -16.01
CA GLY A 173 8.50 -7.92 -17.33
C GLY A 173 7.06 -8.41 -17.43
N THR A 174 6.44 -8.77 -16.30
CA THR A 174 5.04 -9.19 -16.26
C THR A 174 4.12 -7.99 -16.42
N SER A 175 3.30 -8.00 -17.47
CA SER A 175 2.26 -7.01 -17.66
C SER A 175 1.03 -7.30 -16.80
N PRO A 176 0.23 -6.28 -16.44
CA PRO A 176 -1.04 -6.47 -15.73
C PRO A 176 -2.00 -7.42 -16.46
N LEU A 177 -2.04 -7.33 -17.80
CA LEU A 177 -2.87 -8.20 -18.62
C LEU A 177 -2.37 -9.64 -18.63
N PHE A 178 -1.05 -9.87 -18.73
CA PHE A 178 -0.49 -11.20 -18.58
C PHE A 178 -0.79 -11.79 -17.20
N LEU A 179 -0.65 -10.99 -16.13
CA LEU A 179 -0.95 -11.41 -14.78
C LEU A 179 -2.41 -11.87 -14.61
N ALA A 180 -3.36 -11.12 -15.17
CA ALA A 180 -4.77 -11.53 -15.14
C ALA A 180 -5.01 -12.87 -15.87
N ILE A 181 -4.29 -13.11 -16.97
CA ILE A 181 -4.40 -14.35 -17.75
C ILE A 181 -3.70 -15.52 -17.04
N SER A 182 -2.53 -15.28 -16.45
CA SER A 182 -1.75 -16.29 -15.73
C SER A 182 -2.39 -16.72 -14.42
N LEU A 183 -3.26 -15.89 -13.85
CA LEU A 183 -4.10 -16.23 -12.70
C LEU A 183 -5.46 -16.83 -13.10
N GLY A 184 -5.82 -16.82 -14.39
CA GLY A 184 -7.11 -17.31 -14.88
C GLY A 184 -8.28 -16.34 -14.65
N HIS A 185 -8.01 -15.07 -14.31
CA HIS A 185 -9.01 -14.02 -14.07
C HIS A 185 -9.55 -13.47 -15.41
N HIS A 186 -10.28 -14.31 -16.14
CA HIS A 186 -10.76 -14.04 -17.51
C HIS A 186 -11.59 -12.76 -17.63
N ARG A 187 -12.33 -12.38 -16.57
CA ARG A 187 -13.15 -11.16 -16.56
C ARG A 187 -12.27 -9.91 -16.58
N ILE A 188 -11.24 -9.88 -15.74
CA ILE A 188 -10.27 -8.78 -15.67
C ILE A 188 -9.46 -8.73 -16.95
N ALA A 189 -8.96 -9.87 -17.43
CA ALA A 189 -8.18 -9.95 -18.66
C ALA A 189 -8.96 -9.44 -19.88
N ARG A 190 -10.23 -9.86 -20.04
CA ARG A 190 -11.09 -9.38 -21.12
C ARG A 190 -11.32 -7.88 -21.01
N TRP A 191 -11.61 -7.37 -19.81
CA TRP A 191 -11.87 -5.96 -19.62
C TRP A 191 -10.62 -5.11 -19.91
N LEU A 192 -9.43 -5.52 -19.47
CA LEU A 192 -8.17 -4.84 -19.79
C LEU A 192 -7.88 -4.85 -21.30
N HIS A 193 -8.13 -5.96 -21.99
CA HIS A 193 -7.98 -6.05 -23.45
C HIS A 193 -8.97 -5.16 -24.22
N GLU A 194 -10.22 -5.08 -23.75
CA GLU A 194 -11.24 -4.19 -24.33
C GLU A 194 -10.97 -2.73 -24.03
N PHE A 195 -10.35 -2.43 -22.89
CA PHE A 195 -9.95 -1.09 -22.49
C PHE A 195 -8.86 -0.54 -23.42
N ASP A 196 -7.82 -1.34 -23.69
CA ASP A 196 -6.78 -0.98 -24.64
C ASP A 196 -6.13 -2.22 -25.27
N LYS A 197 -6.14 -2.29 -26.60
CA LYS A 197 -5.62 -3.43 -27.37
C LYS A 197 -4.10 -3.43 -27.48
N GLU A 198 -3.47 -2.28 -27.23
CA GLU A 198 -2.02 -2.07 -27.29
C GLU A 198 -1.32 -2.38 -25.96
N LEU A 199 -2.04 -2.92 -24.97
CA LEU A 199 -1.41 -3.38 -23.72
C LEU A 199 -0.43 -4.51 -23.99
N SER A 200 0.66 -4.54 -23.22
CA SER A 200 1.62 -5.63 -23.30
C SER A 200 0.99 -6.95 -22.86
N TYR A 201 1.36 -8.04 -23.54
CA TYR A 201 0.99 -9.42 -23.18
C TYR A 201 2.20 -10.20 -22.67
N SER A 202 3.30 -9.52 -22.35
CA SER A 202 4.53 -10.14 -21.87
C SER A 202 4.38 -10.61 -20.43
N GLY A 203 4.86 -11.81 -20.19
CA GLY A 203 5.09 -12.36 -18.87
C GLY A 203 6.58 -12.54 -18.61
N ASN A 204 6.88 -12.96 -17.38
CA ASN A 204 8.22 -13.37 -17.03
C ASN A 204 8.79 -14.46 -17.97
N HIS A 205 10.11 -14.53 -18.05
CA HIS A 205 10.84 -15.52 -18.86
C HIS A 205 10.50 -15.51 -20.37
N GLY A 206 10.01 -14.38 -20.90
CA GLY A 206 9.62 -14.26 -22.31
C GLY A 206 8.33 -15.03 -22.65
N GLN A 207 7.56 -15.44 -21.64
CA GLN A 207 6.23 -15.99 -21.87
C GLN A 207 5.32 -14.90 -22.43
N ASN A 208 4.34 -15.33 -23.22
CA ASN A 208 3.27 -14.46 -23.70
C ASN A 208 1.93 -14.96 -23.14
N ALA A 209 0.91 -14.10 -23.18
CA ALA A 209 -0.44 -14.44 -22.73
C ALA A 209 -1.00 -15.75 -23.33
N LEU A 210 -0.61 -16.10 -24.56
CA LEU A 210 -0.99 -17.36 -25.21
C LEU A 210 -0.38 -18.57 -24.50
N HIS A 211 0.88 -18.51 -24.06
CA HIS A 211 1.50 -19.58 -23.26
C HIS A 211 0.72 -19.81 -21.96
N ALA A 212 0.36 -18.73 -21.25
CA ALA A 212 -0.41 -18.80 -20.01
C ALA A 212 -1.83 -19.37 -20.23
N ALA A 213 -2.53 -18.92 -21.27
CA ALA A 213 -3.88 -19.40 -21.59
C ALA A 213 -3.92 -20.91 -21.91
N VAL A 214 -2.91 -21.43 -22.63
CA VAL A 214 -2.83 -22.86 -22.97
C VAL A 214 -2.54 -23.73 -21.74
N LEU A 215 -1.78 -23.23 -20.76
CA LEU A 215 -1.53 -23.96 -19.52
C LEU A 215 -2.82 -24.14 -18.71
N HIS A 216 -3.68 -23.12 -18.66
CA HIS A 216 -4.97 -23.17 -17.94
C HIS A 216 -6.06 -24.00 -18.65
N ASP A 217 -6.08 -24.05 -19.99
CA ASP A 217 -7.01 -24.94 -20.71
C ASP A 217 -6.75 -26.42 -20.41
N LYS A 218 -5.48 -26.79 -20.15
CA LYS A 218 -5.09 -28.17 -19.82
C LYS A 218 -5.45 -28.58 -18.39
N THR A 219 -5.39 -27.66 -17.43
CA THR A 219 -5.73 -27.94 -16.03
C THR A 219 -7.24 -27.95 -15.78
N SER A 220 -8.05 -27.31 -16.63
CA SER A 220 -9.52 -27.33 -16.54
C SER A 220 -10.18 -28.63 -17.04
N LYS A 221 -9.42 -29.48 -17.74
CA LYS A 221 -9.92 -30.71 -18.38
C LYS A 221 -9.56 -32.01 -17.63
N THR A 222 -8.99 -31.90 -16.43
CA THR A 222 -8.66 -33.02 -15.54
C THR A 222 -9.43 -32.91 -14.24
#